data_AF-A0A953WPZ9-F1
#
_entry.id   AF-A0A953WPZ9-F1
#
_cell.length_a   1.000
_cell.length_b   1.000
_cell.length_c   1.000
_cell.angle_alpha   90.00
_cell.angle_beta   90.00
_cell.angle_gamma   90.00
#
_symmetry.space_group_name_H-M   'P 1'
#
loop_
_entity.id
_entity.type
_entity.pdbx_description
1 polymer ?
#
loop_
_entity_poly.entity_id
_entity_poly.type
_entity_poly.pdbx_seq_one_letter_code
_entity_poly.pdbx_strand_id
1 'polypeptide(L)'
;HVDIVMLDIPLLFEKSYEEMFDAIVIVSAPADVQRARVLARPGMTEAKFEAILAQQTPDAEKRARADYVIDTGLPLEETKAQVEGVMSELKRLSATLARG
;
A
#
# COMPACT_ATOMS: atom_id res chain seq x y z
N HIS A 1 13.04 -21.13 -8.14
CA HIS A 1 11.83 -20.46 -8.64
C HIS A 1 11.47 -19.39 -7.64
N VAL A 2 10.98 -18.24 -8.10
CA VAL A 2 10.44 -17.20 -7.23
C VAL A 2 8.92 -17.24 -7.41
N ASP A 3 8.18 -17.43 -6.32
CA ASP A 3 6.73 -17.66 -6.38
C ASP A 3 5.92 -16.36 -6.25
N ILE A 4 6.54 -15.29 -5.74
CA ILE A 4 5.94 -13.96 -5.54
C ILE A 4 7.02 -12.89 -5.76
N VAL A 5 6.68 -11.84 -6.50
CA VAL A 5 7.48 -10.60 -6.63
C VAL A 5 6.62 -9.44 -6.14
N MET A 6 7.19 -8.58 -5.28
CA MET A 6 6.50 -7.40 -4.75
C MET A 6 7.16 -6.13 -5.26
N LEU A 7 6.37 -5.25 -5.86
CA LEU A 7 6.83 -3.96 -6.38
C LEU A 7 6.26 -2.83 -5.55
N ASP A 8 7.11 -1.96 -5.03
CA ASP A 8 6.71 -0.72 -4.35
C ASP A 8 6.50 0.39 -5.39
N ILE A 9 5.23 0.76 -5.65
CA ILE A 9 4.84 1.68 -6.72
C ILE A 9 4.01 2.82 -6.13
N PRO A 10 4.62 3.99 -5.86
CA PRO A 10 3.92 5.13 -5.24
C PRO A 10 2.74 5.69 -6.05
N LEU A 11 2.81 5.58 -7.39
CA LEU A 11 1.85 6.16 -8.32
C LEU A 11 1.03 5.10 -9.08
N LEU A 12 0.79 3.94 -8.43
CA LEU A 12 0.14 2.79 -9.05
C LEU A 12 -1.18 3.16 -9.73
N PHE A 13 -2.08 3.79 -8.98
CA PHE A 13 -3.43 4.13 -9.44
C PHE A 13 -3.47 5.39 -10.31
N GLU A 14 -2.56 6.32 -10.06
CA GLU A 14 -2.39 7.56 -10.82
C GLU A 14 -1.92 7.27 -12.25
N LYS A 15 -1.31 6.09 -12.47
CA LYS A 15 -0.86 5.62 -13.78
C LYS A 15 -1.74 4.52 -14.38
N SER A 16 -2.84 4.16 -13.71
CA SER A 16 -3.74 3.07 -14.14
C SER A 16 -3.01 1.73 -14.35
N TYR A 17 -2.04 1.42 -13.49
CA TYR A 17 -1.24 0.19 -13.59
C TYR A 17 -1.85 -0.99 -12.83
N GLU A 18 -2.99 -0.82 -12.17
CA GLU A 18 -3.62 -1.87 -11.35
C GLU A 18 -3.86 -3.19 -12.11
N GLU A 19 -4.20 -3.13 -13.40
CA GLU A 19 -4.49 -4.33 -14.21
C GLU A 19 -3.24 -5.15 -14.54
N MET A 20 -2.04 -4.65 -14.24
CA MET A 20 -0.78 -5.35 -14.48
C MET A 20 -0.40 -6.35 -13.37
N PHE A 21 -1.16 -6.40 -12.27
CA PHE A 21 -0.80 -7.15 -11.07
C PHE A 21 -1.87 -8.17 -10.70
N ASP A 22 -1.43 -9.33 -10.20
CA ASP A 22 -2.32 -10.37 -9.69
C ASP A 22 -2.99 -9.97 -8.37
N ALA A 23 -2.37 -9.07 -7.62
CA ALA A 23 -2.87 -8.55 -6.36
C ALA A 23 -2.26 -7.17 -6.03
N ILE A 24 -3.05 -6.33 -5.38
CA ILE A 24 -2.68 -4.99 -4.93
C ILE A 24 -2.82 -4.90 -3.42
N VAL A 25 -1.72 -4.51 -2.77
CA VAL A 25 -1.67 -4.27 -1.33
C VAL A 25 -1.47 -2.78 -1.09
N ILE A 26 -2.40 -2.15 -0.36
CA ILE A 26 -2.26 -0.76 0.08
C ILE A 26 -1.89 -0.70 1.55
N VAL A 27 -0.86 0.09 1.85
CA VAL A 27 -0.45 0.39 3.22
C VAL A 27 -0.99 1.78 3.57
N SER A 28 -1.83 1.85 4.61
CA SER A 28 -2.54 3.09 4.96
C SER A 28 -2.42 3.40 6.45
N ALA A 29 -2.67 4.65 6.81
CA ALA A 29 -2.82 5.12 8.19
C ALA A 29 -3.81 6.30 8.21
N PRO A 30 -4.33 6.71 9.37
CA PRO A 30 -5.12 7.93 9.49
C PRO A 30 -4.40 9.15 8.91
N ALA A 31 -5.14 10.07 8.27
CA ALA A 31 -4.57 11.17 7.50
C ALA A 31 -3.68 12.11 8.33
N ASP A 32 -4.05 12.35 9.59
CA ASP A 32 -3.28 13.11 10.56
C ASP A 32 -1.94 12.42 10.91
N VAL A 33 -1.97 11.10 11.09
CA VAL A 33 -0.78 10.27 11.31
C VAL A 33 0.14 10.29 10.08
N GLN A 34 -0.41 10.14 8.88
CA GLN A 34 0.35 10.24 7.63
C GLN A 34 1.04 11.60 7.50
N ARG A 35 0.28 12.69 7.69
CA ARG A 35 0.80 14.07 7.64
C ARG A 35 1.94 14.27 8.64
N ALA A 36 1.73 13.89 9.90
CA ALA A 36 2.74 14.03 10.94
C ALA A 36 4.03 13.28 10.59
N ARG A 37 3.91 12.03 10.10
CA ARG A 37 5.07 11.20 9.70
C ARG A 37 5.81 11.77 8.49
N VAL A 38 5.09 12.32 7.51
CA VAL A 38 5.72 12.91 6.31
C VAL A 38 6.45 14.20 6.68
N LEU A 39 5.82 15.09 7.46
CA LEU A 39 6.44 16.36 7.86
C LEU A 39 7.65 16.17 8.80
N ALA A 40 7.73 15.06 9.52
CA ALA A 40 8.91 14.71 10.32
C ALA A 40 10.14 14.31 9.48
N ARG A 41 9.99 14.04 8.18
CA ARG A 41 11.11 13.63 7.31
C ARG A 41 11.99 14.84 6.98
N PRO A 42 13.34 14.69 6.97
CA PRO A 42 14.24 15.76 6.58
C PRO A 42 13.90 16.35 5.20
N GLY A 43 13.81 17.68 5.12
CA GLY A 43 13.52 18.39 3.86
C GLY A 43 12.06 18.36 3.40
N MET A 44 11.12 17.99 4.30
CA MET A 44 9.69 18.18 4.08
C MET A 44 9.21 19.51 4.66
N THR A 45 8.27 20.14 3.96
CA THR A 45 7.56 21.34 4.39
C THR A 45 6.07 21.14 4.12
N GLU A 46 5.23 21.94 4.74
CA GLU A 46 3.78 21.90 4.51
C GLU A 46 3.45 22.08 3.02
N ALA A 47 4.02 23.09 2.38
CA ALA A 47 3.81 23.34 0.95
C ALA A 47 4.23 22.15 0.07
N LYS A 48 5.34 21.47 0.42
CA LYS A 48 5.82 20.28 -0.32
C LYS A 48 4.91 19.07 -0.08
N PHE A 49 4.42 18.89 1.16
CA PHE A 49 3.47 17.84 1.49
C PHE A 49 2.17 18.01 0.69
N GLU A 50 1.56 19.19 0.72
CA GLU A 50 0.32 19.47 -0.01
C GLU A 50 0.51 19.33 -1.53
N ALA A 51 1.66 19.76 -2.08
CA ALA A 51 1.96 19.59 -3.49
C ALA A 51 2.12 18.12 -3.91
N ILE A 52 2.66 17.25 -3.03
CA ILE A 52 2.73 15.80 -3.28
C ILE A 52 1.33 15.19 -3.17
N LEU A 53 0.58 15.54 -2.13
CA LEU A 53 -0.76 15.00 -1.87
C LEU A 53 -1.71 15.32 -3.03
N ALA A 54 -1.65 16.52 -3.59
CA ALA A 54 -2.46 16.95 -4.73
C ALA A 54 -2.19 16.16 -6.04
N GLN A 55 -1.05 15.47 -6.13
CA GLN A 55 -0.70 14.64 -7.29
C GLN A 55 -1.09 13.17 -7.10
N GLN A 56 -1.61 12.80 -5.93
CA GLN A 56 -1.98 11.43 -5.61
C GLN A 56 -3.48 11.20 -5.67
N THR A 57 -3.84 9.97 -6.03
CA THR A 57 -5.20 9.45 -5.84
C THR A 57 -5.52 9.43 -4.34
N PRO A 58 -6.73 9.85 -3.91
CA PRO A 58 -7.10 9.84 -2.50
C PRO A 58 -6.96 8.46 -1.84
N ASP A 59 -6.42 8.40 -0.62
CA ASP A 59 -6.21 7.15 0.12
C ASP A 59 -7.48 6.28 0.22
N ALA A 60 -8.63 6.90 0.47
CA ALA A 60 -9.91 6.19 0.55
C ALA A 60 -10.26 5.48 -0.77
N GLU A 61 -9.93 6.10 -1.90
CA GLU A 61 -10.12 5.50 -3.23
C GLU A 61 -9.11 4.38 -3.47
N LYS A 62 -7.84 4.57 -3.10
CA LYS A 62 -6.81 3.52 -3.16
C LYS A 62 -7.24 2.28 -2.38
N ARG A 63 -7.74 2.46 -1.14
CA ARG A 63 -8.23 1.37 -0.29
C ARG A 63 -9.46 0.67 -0.86
N ALA A 64 -10.36 1.39 -1.52
CA ALA A 64 -11.55 0.79 -2.13
C ALA A 64 -11.24 -0.07 -3.37
N ARG A 65 -10.09 0.17 -4.01
CA ARG A 65 -9.63 -0.53 -5.23
C ARG A 65 -8.58 -1.60 -4.97
N ALA A 66 -8.11 -1.75 -3.73
CA ALA A 66 -7.07 -2.71 -3.37
C ALA A 66 -7.68 -4.07 -2.97
N ASP A 67 -6.95 -5.14 -3.23
CA ASP A 67 -7.30 -6.48 -2.75
C ASP A 67 -7.06 -6.62 -1.25
N TYR A 68 -5.99 -5.98 -0.75
CA TYR A 68 -5.61 -6.00 0.64
C TYR A 68 -5.24 -4.61 1.15
N VAL A 69 -5.60 -4.31 2.39
CA VAL A 69 -5.20 -3.09 3.10
C VAL A 69 -4.49 -3.47 4.39
N ILE A 70 -3.32 -2.87 4.63
CA ILE A 70 -2.55 -2.99 5.86
C ILE A 70 -2.60 -1.66 6.60
N ASP A 71 -3.17 -1.66 7.81
CA ASP A 71 -3.25 -0.47 8.66
C ASP A 71 -1.98 -0.29 9.50
N THR A 72 -1.28 0.82 9.25
CA THR A 72 -0.05 1.25 9.95
C THR A 72 -0.31 2.41 10.93
N GLY A 73 -1.57 2.76 11.16
CA GLY A 73 -2.01 3.57 12.30
C GLY A 73 -2.04 2.77 13.61
N LEU A 74 -2.02 1.44 13.52
CA LEU A 74 -2.01 0.51 14.65
C LEU A 74 -0.61 0.27 15.22
N PRO A 75 -0.50 -0.33 16.43
CA PRO A 75 0.77 -0.82 16.96
C PRO A 75 1.50 -1.75 15.99
N LEU A 76 2.84 -1.74 16.07
CA LEU A 76 3.70 -2.49 15.17
C LEU A 76 3.37 -4.00 15.11
N GLU A 77 3.02 -4.60 16.25
CA GLU A 77 2.68 -6.03 16.30
C GLU A 77 1.37 -6.35 15.56
N GLU A 78 0.38 -5.45 15.61
CA GLU A 78 -0.87 -5.61 14.86
C GLU A 78 -0.65 -5.41 13.37
N THR A 79 0.23 -4.47 12.99
CA THR A 79 0.64 -4.31 11.58
C THR A 79 1.36 -5.56 11.08
N LYS A 80 2.28 -6.14 11.87
CA LYS A 80 2.99 -7.39 11.52
C LYS A 80 2.02 -8.55 11.33
N ALA A 81 1.04 -8.70 12.22
CA ALA A 81 0.03 -9.74 12.10
C ALA A 81 -0.78 -9.60 10.79
N GLN A 82 -1.13 -8.37 10.38
CA GLN A 82 -1.78 -8.12 9.09
C GLN A 82 -0.88 -8.49 7.91
N VAL A 83 0.41 -8.13 7.95
CA VAL A 83 1.40 -8.51 6.92
C VAL A 83 1.47 -10.03 6.78
N GLU A 84 1.56 -10.77 7.90
CA GLU A 84 1.60 -12.23 7.90
C GLU A 84 0.33 -12.85 7.30
N GLY A 85 -0.84 -12.27 7.62
CA GLY A 85 -2.13 -12.65 7.02
C GLY A 85 -2.14 -12.47 5.51
N VAL A 86 -1.79 -11.27 5.03
CA VAL A 86 -1.74 -10.95 3.59
C VAL A 86 -0.74 -11.86 2.86
N MET A 87 0.47 -12.05 3.41
CA MET A 87 1.46 -12.95 2.80
C MET A 87 0.98 -14.40 2.72
N SER A 88 0.15 -14.85 3.67
CA SER A 88 -0.43 -16.18 3.63
C SER A 88 -1.49 -16.33 2.54
N GLU A 89 -2.32 -15.30 2.31
CA GLU A 89 -3.27 -15.26 1.19
C GLU A 89 -2.54 -15.21 -0.16
N LEU A 90 -1.51 -14.37 -0.30
CA LEU A 90 -0.74 -14.25 -1.55
C LEU A 90 -0.07 -15.57 -1.93
N LYS A 91 0.44 -16.34 -0.95
CA LYS A 91 0.97 -17.69 -1.20
C LYS A 91 -0.09 -18.66 -1.71
N ARG A 92 -1.33 -18.56 -1.21
CA ARG A 92 -2.45 -19.37 -1.72
C ARG A 92 -2.86 -18.97 -3.13
N LEU A 93 -2.87 -17.68 -3.41
CA LEU A 93 -3.16 -17.14 -4.74
C LEU A 93 -2.13 -17.62 -5.77
N SER A 94 -0.83 -17.44 -5.47
CA SER A 94 0.27 -17.92 -6.33
C SER A 94 0.17 -19.42 -6.63
N ALA A 95 -0.10 -20.25 -5.60
CA ALA A 95 -0.30 -21.68 -5.79
C ALA A 95 -1.52 -22.01 -6.68
N THR A 96 -2.56 -21.17 -6.66
CA THR A 96 -3.77 -21.35 -7.47
C THR A 96 -3.51 -20.97 -8.93
N LEU A 97 -2.83 -19.85 -9.17
CA LEU A 97 -2.44 -19.41 -10.50
C LEU A 97 -1.48 -20.40 -11.17
N ALA A 98 -0.54 -20.99 -10.42
CA ALA A 98 0.39 -21.99 -10.95
C ALA A 98 -0.27 -23.32 -11.39
N ARG A 99 -1.55 -23.54 -11.04
CA ARG A 99 -2.31 -24.75 -11.42
C ARG A 99 -3.25 -24.53 -12.60
N GLY A 100 -3.48 -23.29 -13.03
CA GLY A 100 -4.30 -22.92 -14.19
C GLY A 100 -3.45 -22.77 -15.44
#